data_AF-A0A962QZ27-F1
#
_entry.id   AF-A0A962QZ27-F1
#
_cell.length_a   1.000
_cell.length_b   1.000
_cell.length_c   1.000
_cell.angle_alpha   90.00
_cell.angle_beta   90.00
_cell.angle_gamma   90.00
#
_symmetry.space_group_name_H-M   'P 1'
#
loop_
_entity.id
_entity.type
_entity.pdbx_description
1 polymer ?
#
loop_
_entity_poly.entity_id
_entity_poly.type
_entity_poly.pdbx_seq_one_letter_code
_entity_poly.pdbx_strand_id
1 'polypeptide(L)'
;MSLAGIYLFLAIFSLCSTVCAIVQARRLYWLVPLYFFAAWLCGELALIHLGWQVALTALFVFAGVLEEPLAQAGLGVFALAWLGLLYLHCQATDSAHHLQAGLRRALGQGYRAAIPASRQAVLTDDILTRHWLKP
;
A
#
# COMPACT_ATOMS: atom_id res chain seq x y z
N MET A 1 11.27 23.09 -15.42
CA MET A 1 10.92 21.69 -15.77
C MET A 1 9.59 21.74 -16.53
N SER A 2 9.43 21.00 -17.63
CA SER A 2 8.13 20.92 -18.32
C SER A 2 7.10 20.14 -17.49
N LEU A 3 5.81 20.31 -17.77
CA LEU A 3 4.75 19.56 -17.09
C LEU A 3 4.92 18.05 -17.30
N ALA A 4 5.25 17.61 -18.53
CA ALA A 4 5.54 16.21 -18.80
C ALA A 4 6.75 15.68 -17.99
N GLY A 5 7.79 16.51 -17.81
CA GLY A 5 8.94 16.17 -16.97
C GLY A 5 8.58 16.04 -15.49
N ILE A 6 7.71 16.92 -14.97
CA ILE A 6 7.19 16.83 -13.60
C ILE A 6 6.37 15.55 -13.43
N TYR A 7 5.49 15.24 -14.39
CA TYR A 7 4.67 14.04 -14.36
C TYR A 7 5.50 12.76 -14.33
N LEU A 8 6.50 12.65 -15.20
CA LEU A 8 7.44 11.52 -15.21
C LEU A 8 8.23 11.41 -13.90
N PHE A 9 8.73 12.54 -13.37
CA PHE A 9 9.45 12.55 -12.09
C PHE A 9 8.58 11.99 -10.95
N LEU A 10 7.32 12.43 -10.86
CA LEU A 10 6.38 11.94 -9.86
C LEU A 10 6.08 10.44 -10.04
N ALA A 11 5.97 9.97 -11.28
CA ALA A 11 5.77 8.56 -11.58
C ALA A 11 6.96 7.71 -11.10
N ILE A 12 8.20 8.14 -11.39
CA ILE A 12 9.42 7.46 -10.95
C ILE A 12 9.52 7.46 -9.43
N PHE A 13 9.30 8.62 -8.79
CA PHE A 13 9.32 8.74 -7.33
C PHE A 13 8.29 7.81 -6.68
N SER A 14 7.07 7.75 -7.22
CA SER A 14 6.02 6.84 -6.78
C SER A 14 6.44 5.37 -6.92
N LEU A 15 7.00 4.99 -8.07
CA LEU A 15 7.46 3.63 -8.31
C LEU A 15 8.57 3.25 -7.34
N CYS A 16 9.56 4.12 -7.11
CA CYS A 16 10.63 3.89 -6.15
C CYS A 16 10.08 3.67 -4.73
N SER A 17 9.18 4.53 -4.25
CA SER A 17 8.56 4.36 -2.92
C SER A 17 7.74 3.08 -2.83
N THR A 18 7.00 2.72 -3.88
CA THR A 18 6.25 1.47 -3.96
C THR A 18 7.18 0.26 -3.92
N VAL A 19 8.30 0.29 -4.64
CA VAL A 19 9.33 -0.75 -4.58
C VAL A 19 9.95 -0.84 -3.19
N CYS A 20 10.23 0.29 -2.53
CA CYS A 20 10.71 0.30 -1.15
C CYS A 20 9.71 -0.37 -0.19
N ALA A 21 8.41 -0.18 -0.39
CA ALA A 21 7.37 -0.82 0.42
C ALA A 21 7.25 -2.33 0.16
N ILE A 22 7.47 -2.79 -1.08
CA ILE A 22 7.39 -4.22 -1.44
C ILE A 22 8.65 -4.99 -1.02
N VAL A 23 9.83 -4.42 -1.29
CA VAL A 23 11.11 -5.11 -1.13
C VAL A 23 11.62 -4.89 0.29
N GLN A 24 11.69 -5.95 1.10
CA GLN A 24 12.27 -5.91 2.44
C GLN A 24 13.80 -5.77 2.38
N ALA A 25 14.31 -4.53 2.43
CA ALA A 25 15.74 -4.27 2.39
C ALA A 25 16.40 -4.58 3.74
N ARG A 26 17.55 -5.27 3.70
CA ARG A 26 18.40 -5.54 4.87
C ARG A 26 19.70 -4.76 4.72
N ARG A 27 20.22 -4.19 5.83
CA ARG A 27 21.49 -3.45 5.89
C ARG A 27 21.53 -2.14 5.08
N LEU A 28 20.59 -1.24 5.32
CA LEU A 28 20.54 0.08 4.68
C LEU A 28 21.44 1.15 5.31
N TYR A 29 22.02 0.88 6.50
CA TYR A 29 22.89 1.81 7.23
C TYR A 29 22.30 3.23 7.33
N TRP A 30 22.96 4.23 6.77
CA TRP A 30 22.52 5.63 6.79
C TRP A 30 21.27 5.92 5.93
N LEU A 31 20.91 5.04 5.01
CA LEU A 31 19.71 5.20 4.17
C LEU A 31 18.42 4.72 4.87
N VAL A 32 18.52 4.17 6.08
CA VAL A 32 17.36 3.67 6.83
C VAL A 32 16.24 4.71 6.95
N PRO A 33 16.48 5.99 7.31
CA PRO A 33 15.38 6.94 7.46
C PRO A 33 14.65 7.19 6.13
N LEU A 34 15.39 7.40 5.05
CA LEU A 34 14.81 7.66 3.72
C LEU A 34 13.99 6.46 3.24
N TYR A 35 14.56 5.27 3.34
CA TYR A 35 13.86 4.04 2.96
C TYR A 35 12.64 3.80 3.84
N PHE A 36 12.76 4.01 5.16
CA PHE A 36 11.66 3.85 6.10
C PHE A 36 10.50 4.78 5.74
N PHE A 37 10.75 6.08 5.53
CA PHE A 37 9.68 7.01 5.16
C PHE A 37 9.04 6.69 3.81
N ALA A 38 9.85 6.31 2.81
CA ALA A 38 9.34 5.93 1.50
C ALA A 38 8.47 4.67 1.56
N ALA A 39 8.94 3.63 2.25
CA ALA A 39 8.25 2.36 2.40
C ALA A 39 6.99 2.47 3.28
N TRP A 40 7.10 3.18 4.41
CA TRP A 40 6.03 3.29 5.40
C TRP A 40 4.80 3.99 4.84
N LEU A 41 4.98 5.17 4.23
CA LEU A 41 3.84 5.95 3.73
C LEU A 41 3.12 5.20 2.61
N CYS A 42 3.87 4.61 1.67
CA CYS A 42 3.29 3.83 0.58
C CYS A 42 2.64 2.52 1.04
N GLY A 43 3.22 1.83 2.04
CA GLY A 43 2.69 0.59 2.57
C GLY A 43 1.36 0.78 3.32
N GLU A 44 1.29 1.76 4.21
CA GLU A 44 0.12 1.99 5.06
C GLU A 44 -1.03 2.70 4.32
N LEU A 45 -0.71 3.59 3.38
CA LEU A 45 -1.69 4.45 2.70
C LEU A 45 -1.85 4.09 1.22
N ALA A 46 -1.63 2.82 0.86
CA ALA A 46 -1.56 2.38 -0.54
C ALA A 46 -2.77 2.82 -1.40
N LEU A 47 -4.00 2.64 -0.89
CA LEU A 47 -5.21 3.05 -1.61
C LEU A 47 -5.37 4.56 -1.73
N ILE A 48 -4.95 5.31 -0.71
CA ILE A 48 -5.01 6.79 -0.73
C ILE A 48 -4.01 7.32 -1.78
N HIS A 49 -2.81 6.74 -1.83
CA HIS A 49 -1.84 7.05 -2.89
C HIS A 49 -2.38 6.71 -4.28
N LEU A 50 -2.97 5.53 -4.45
CA LEU A 50 -3.58 5.15 -5.72
C LEU A 50 -4.65 6.15 -6.15
N GLY A 51 -5.56 6.51 -5.25
CA GLY A 51 -6.61 7.51 -5.51
C GLY A 51 -6.05 8.87 -5.93
N TRP A 52 -5.06 9.40 -5.19
CA TRP A 52 -4.42 10.67 -5.54
C TRP A 52 -3.65 10.62 -6.85
N GLN A 53 -2.96 9.52 -7.16
CA GLN A 53 -2.21 9.35 -8.40
C GLN A 53 -3.16 9.28 -9.60
N VAL A 54 -4.26 8.55 -9.51
CA VAL A 54 -5.29 8.49 -10.56
C VAL A 54 -5.91 9.86 -10.78
N ALA A 55 -6.25 10.59 -9.70
CA ALA A 55 -6.77 11.94 -9.80
C ALA A 55 -5.77 12.92 -10.46
N LEU A 56 -4.49 12.84 -10.08
CA LEU A 56 -3.43 13.63 -10.70
C LEU A 56 -3.28 13.31 -12.20
N THR A 57 -3.25 12.03 -12.57
CA THR A 57 -3.22 11.61 -13.98
C THR A 57 -4.41 12.18 -14.75
N ALA A 58 -5.62 12.12 -14.19
CA ALA A 58 -6.80 12.69 -14.83
C ALA A 58 -6.66 14.19 -15.08
N LEU A 59 -6.13 14.95 -14.11
CA LEU A 59 -5.85 16.39 -14.29
C LEU A 59 -4.87 16.65 -15.44
N PHE A 60 -3.81 15.85 -15.55
CA PHE A 60 -2.82 15.99 -16.61
C PHE A 60 -3.38 15.61 -17.99
N VAL A 61 -4.28 14.62 -18.04
CA VAL A 61 -5.03 14.27 -19.26
C VAL A 61 -5.90 15.45 -19.70
N PHE A 62 -6.67 16.05 -18.79
CA PHE A 62 -7.53 17.20 -19.11
C PHE A 62 -6.73 18.46 -19.48
N ALA A 63 -5.51 18.60 -18.98
CA ALA A 63 -4.59 19.68 -19.35
C ALA A 63 -3.86 19.45 -20.70
N GLY A 64 -4.12 18.33 -21.39
CA GLY A 64 -3.49 18.00 -22.68
C GLY A 64 -2.03 17.54 -22.58
N VAL A 65 -1.49 17.32 -21.38
CA VAL A 65 -0.06 17.01 -21.18
C VAL A 65 0.32 15.63 -21.73
N LEU A 66 -0.64 14.70 -21.82
CA LEU A 66 -0.41 13.32 -22.27
C LEU A 66 -0.20 13.17 -23.78
N GLU A 67 -0.29 14.27 -24.55
CA GLU A 67 0.14 14.29 -25.96
C GLU A 67 1.67 14.20 -26.09
N GLU A 68 2.41 14.61 -25.06
CA GLU A 68 3.88 14.51 -25.04
C GLU A 68 4.33 13.06 -24.79
N PRO A 69 5.26 12.51 -25.62
CA PRO A 69 5.79 11.14 -25.42
C PRO A 69 6.39 10.91 -24.03
N LEU A 70 6.97 11.95 -23.44
CA LEU A 70 7.56 11.89 -22.10
C LEU A 70 6.50 11.67 -21.01
N ALA A 71 5.33 12.30 -21.14
CA ALA A 71 4.22 12.09 -20.22
C ALA A 71 3.61 10.69 -20.38
N GLN A 72 3.56 10.17 -21.61
CA GLN A 72 3.11 8.80 -21.89
C GLN A 72 4.03 7.75 -21.26
N ALA A 73 5.35 7.95 -21.31
CA ALA A 73 6.30 7.12 -20.57
C ALA A 73 6.03 7.18 -19.06
N GLY A 74 5.77 8.37 -18.51
CA GLY A 74 5.36 8.55 -17.12
C GLY A 74 4.07 7.80 -16.75
N LEU A 75 3.09 7.73 -17.66
CA LEU A 75 1.86 6.98 -17.45
C LEU A 75 2.13 5.47 -17.36
N GLY A 76 3.01 4.94 -18.20
CA GLY A 76 3.44 3.55 -18.10
C GLY A 76 4.11 3.24 -16.76
N VAL A 77 4.96 4.15 -16.26
CA VAL A 77 5.60 4.02 -14.93
C VAL A 77 4.56 4.08 -13.80
N PHE A 78 3.58 4.98 -13.88
CA PHE A 78 2.48 5.03 -12.91
C PHE A 78 1.64 3.76 -12.93
N ALA A 79 1.35 3.20 -14.10
CA ALA A 79 0.60 1.94 -14.19
C ALA A 79 1.32 0.81 -13.43
N LEU A 80 2.65 0.72 -13.54
CA LEU A 80 3.44 -0.23 -12.75
C LEU A 80 3.36 0.05 -11.24
N ALA A 81 3.44 1.32 -10.85
CA ALA A 81 3.29 1.71 -9.44
C ALA A 81 1.89 1.34 -8.91
N TRP A 82 0.83 1.56 -9.68
CA TRP A 82 -0.54 1.20 -9.30
C TRP A 82 -0.71 -0.29 -9.06
N LEU A 83 -0.13 -1.14 -9.91
CA LEU A 83 -0.13 -2.58 -9.69
C LEU A 83 0.58 -2.95 -8.37
N GLY A 84 1.70 -2.29 -8.07
CA GLY A 84 2.41 -2.47 -6.79
C GLY A 84 1.58 -2.01 -5.58
N LEU A 85 0.88 -0.88 -5.67
CA LEU A 85 0.01 -0.38 -4.60
C LEU A 85 -1.20 -1.29 -4.37
N LEU A 86 -1.81 -1.80 -5.45
CA LEU A 86 -2.88 -2.79 -5.35
C LEU A 86 -2.39 -4.08 -4.69
N TYR A 87 -1.20 -4.55 -5.08
CA TYR A 87 -0.56 -5.70 -4.43
C TYR A 87 -0.36 -5.48 -2.93
N LEU A 88 0.19 -4.33 -2.53
CA LEU A 88 0.38 -3.98 -1.12
C LEU A 88 -0.94 -3.92 -0.35
N HIS A 89 -1.99 -3.37 -0.94
CA HIS A 89 -3.31 -3.34 -0.32
C HIS A 89 -3.90 -4.74 -0.11
N CYS A 90 -3.79 -5.61 -1.11
CA CYS A 90 -4.21 -7.00 -0.99
C CYS A 90 -3.40 -7.73 0.10
N GLN A 91 -2.08 -7.54 0.13
CA GLN A 91 -1.21 -8.13 1.15
C GLN A 91 -1.59 -7.67 2.56
N ALA A 92 -1.87 -6.38 2.76
CA ALA A 92 -2.28 -5.85 4.06
C ALA A 92 -3.60 -6.47 4.56
N THR A 93 -4.51 -6.82 3.66
CA THR A 93 -5.81 -7.43 3.98
C THR A 93 -5.66 -8.87 4.50
N ASP A 94 -4.59 -9.58 4.16
CA ASP A 94 -4.32 -10.96 4.60
C ASP A 94 -3.69 -11.07 6.01
N SER A 95 -3.57 -9.94 6.72
CA SER A 95 -2.96 -9.89 8.06
C SER A 95 -3.65 -10.80 9.08
N ALA A 96 -4.98 -11.00 8.96
CA ALA A 96 -5.75 -11.86 9.85
C ALA A 96 -5.29 -13.32 9.80
N HIS A 97 -4.95 -13.82 8.60
CA HIS A 97 -4.48 -15.19 8.43
C HIS A 97 -3.13 -15.43 9.12
N HIS A 98 -2.19 -14.50 8.92
CA HIS A 98 -0.88 -14.55 9.56
C HIS A 98 -0.97 -14.43 11.08
N LEU A 99 -1.83 -13.54 11.59
CA LEU A 99 -2.08 -13.40 13.03
C LEU A 99 -2.65 -14.70 13.62
N GLN A 100 -3.67 -15.29 12.99
CA GLN A 100 -4.27 -16.53 13.46
C GLN A 100 -3.28 -17.69 13.48
N ALA A 101 -2.44 -17.80 12.45
CA ALA A 101 -1.37 -18.80 12.40
C ALA A 101 -0.35 -18.61 13.54
N GLY A 102 0.05 -17.36 13.81
CA GLY A 102 0.93 -17.01 14.92
C GLY A 102 0.34 -17.37 16.29
N LEU A 103 -0.94 -17.05 16.51
CA LEU A 103 -1.66 -17.39 17.74
C LEU A 103 -1.77 -18.90 17.93
N ARG A 104 -2.12 -19.66 16.89
CA ARG A 104 -2.16 -21.13 16.95
C ARG A 104 -0.78 -21.73 17.26
N ARG A 105 0.28 -21.14 16.71
CA ARG A 105 1.66 -21.57 16.97
C ARG A 105 2.09 -21.31 18.42
N ALA A 106 1.73 -20.16 18.99
CA ALA A 106 2.15 -19.76 20.33
C ALA A 106 1.27 -20.33 21.46
N LEU A 107 -0.05 -20.45 21.22
CA LEU A 107 -1.06 -20.80 22.23
C LEU A 107 -1.70 -22.18 22.01
N GLY A 108 -1.36 -22.87 20.92
CA GLY A 108 -1.93 -24.16 20.54
C GLY A 108 -3.18 -24.06 19.67
N GLN A 109 -3.53 -25.15 18.98
CA GLN A 109 -4.63 -25.15 18.00
C GLN A 109 -6.01 -24.85 18.63
N GLY A 110 -6.20 -25.24 19.89
CA GLY A 110 -7.44 -25.06 20.64
C GLY A 110 -7.53 -23.78 21.47
N TYR A 111 -6.62 -22.80 21.29
CA TYR A 111 -6.54 -21.64 22.20
C TYR A 111 -7.86 -20.88 22.34
N ARG A 112 -8.70 -20.85 21.29
CA ARG A 112 -10.01 -20.20 21.33
C ARG A 112 -10.96 -20.81 22.35
N ALA A 113 -10.91 -22.13 22.53
CA ALA A 113 -11.75 -22.81 23.51
C ALA A 113 -11.40 -22.43 24.96
N ALA A 114 -10.16 -21.97 25.20
CA ALA A 114 -9.73 -21.47 26.50
C ALA A 114 -10.20 -20.03 26.79
N ILE A 115 -10.75 -19.31 25.79
CA ILE A 115 -11.28 -17.96 25.97
C ILE A 115 -12.65 -18.06 26.67
N PRO A 116 -12.94 -17.28 27.72
CA PRO A 116 -14.26 -17.28 28.35
C PRO A 116 -15.39 -16.98 27.34
N ALA A 117 -16.49 -17.72 27.42
CA ALA A 117 -17.61 -17.63 26.46
C ALA A 117 -18.15 -16.20 26.27
N SER A 118 -18.19 -15.40 27.32
CA SER A 118 -18.61 -13.99 27.28
C SER A 118 -17.73 -13.12 26.36
N ARG A 119 -16.45 -13.47 26.20
CA ARG A 119 -15.51 -12.76 25.31
C ARG A 119 -15.48 -13.34 23.91
N GLN A 120 -15.77 -14.63 23.75
CA GLN A 120 -15.79 -15.27 22.42
C GLN A 120 -16.81 -14.61 21.48
N ALA A 121 -17.97 -14.19 21.99
CA ALA A 121 -19.03 -13.58 21.19
C ALA A 121 -18.65 -12.24 20.53
N VAL A 122 -17.59 -11.57 21.00
CA VAL A 122 -17.13 -10.26 20.50
C VAL A 122 -15.93 -10.40 19.57
N LEU A 123 -15.31 -11.58 19.49
CA LEU A 123 -14.15 -11.80 18.63
C LEU A 123 -14.58 -11.76 17.16
N THR A 124 -13.92 -10.90 16.39
CA THR A 124 -14.07 -10.83 14.94
C THR A 124 -12.72 -11.16 14.31
N ASP A 125 -12.71 -12.11 13.40
CA ASP A 125 -11.48 -12.60 12.78
C ASP A 125 -11.14 -11.81 11.52
N ASP A 126 -12.17 -11.29 10.86
CA ASP A 126 -12.05 -10.59 9.59
C ASP A 126 -12.18 -9.09 9.77
N ILE A 127 -11.54 -8.36 8.86
CA ILE A 127 -11.74 -6.91 8.74
C ILE A 127 -13.12 -6.67 8.12
N LEU A 128 -14.07 -6.22 8.94
CA LEU A 128 -15.41 -5.85 8.49
C LEU A 128 -15.39 -4.42 7.97
N THR A 129 -15.46 -4.24 6.64
CA THR A 129 -15.44 -2.90 5.99
C THR A 129 -16.55 -1.97 6.53
N ARG A 130 -17.69 -2.53 6.95
CA ARG A 130 -18.78 -1.76 7.60
C ARG A 130 -18.38 -1.07 8.91
N HIS A 131 -17.29 -1.51 9.55
CA HIS A 131 -16.77 -0.85 10.75
C HIS A 131 -15.92 0.38 10.43
N TRP A 132 -15.46 0.53 9.19
CA TRP A 132 -14.61 1.66 8.78
C TRP A 132 -15.40 2.98 8.71
N LEU A 133 -16.73 2.88 8.62
CA LEU A 133 -17.66 4.02 8.64
C LEU A 133 -18.19 4.33 10.04
N LYS A 134 -17.79 3.55 11.06
CA LYS A 134 -18.15 3.81 12.45
C LYS A 134 -17.03 4.64 13.08
N PRO A 135 -17.32 5.83 13.63
CA PRO A 135 -16.32 6.68 14.27
C PRO A 135 -15.72 6.03 15.52
#